data_AF-A0A847WQD2-F1
#
_entry.id   AF-A0A847WQD2-F1
#
_cell.length_a   1.000
_cell.length_b   1.000
_cell.length_c   1.000
_cell.angle_alpha   90.00
_cell.angle_beta   90.00
_cell.angle_gamma   90.00
#
_symmetry.space_group_name_H-M   'P 1'
#
loop_
_entity.id
_entity.type
_entity.pdbx_description
1 polymer ?
#
loop_
_entity_poly.entity_id
_entity_poly.type
_entity_poly.pdbx_seq_one_letter_code
_entity_poly.pdbx_strand_id
1 'polypeptide(L)'
;LADLQTIEEVKGTLAGLKLAFVGDGNNMANSLMIGAAKMGMNFSIASPKQYLPQASIVEKAKQIAQDTGSIIKVTTDPVEAVKEADVIYTDVWASMGQEVEQAKRLKEFANYQVNQQLLDHAKSDYIFMHCLPAHRGEEVTADIIDGDHSVVFQEAENRLHAQKALMVALMAD
;
A
#
# COMPACT_ATOMS: atom_id res chain seq x y z
N LEU A 1 -2.73 -10.47 0.86
CA LEU A 1 -3.02 -11.67 0.02
C LEU A 1 -4.00 -11.29 -1.08
N ALA A 2 -5.21 -10.83 -0.73
CA ALA A 2 -6.17 -10.31 -1.72
C ALA A 2 -5.58 -9.16 -2.56
N ASP A 3 -4.81 -8.27 -1.92
CA ASP A 3 -4.17 -7.16 -2.62
C ASP A 3 -3.16 -7.69 -3.66
N LEU A 4 -2.33 -8.67 -3.28
CA LEU A 4 -1.40 -9.33 -4.21
C LEU A 4 -2.14 -10.07 -5.34
N GLN A 5 -3.23 -10.76 -5.03
CA GLN A 5 -4.08 -11.39 -6.04
C GLN A 5 -4.61 -10.36 -7.04
N THR A 6 -5.10 -9.22 -6.55
CA THR A 6 -5.64 -8.14 -7.39
C THR A 6 -4.57 -7.52 -8.28
N ILE A 7 -3.37 -7.28 -7.73
CA ILE A 7 -2.24 -6.76 -8.50
C ILE A 7 -1.86 -7.75 -9.61
N GLU A 8 -1.78 -9.04 -9.30
CA GLU A 8 -1.46 -10.08 -10.29
C GLU A 8 -2.53 -10.18 -11.39
N GLU A 9 -3.82 -10.11 -11.04
CA GLU A 9 -4.93 -10.13 -12.00
C GLU A 9 -4.90 -8.92 -12.96
N VAL A 10 -4.58 -7.73 -12.45
CA VAL A 10 -4.61 -6.49 -13.26
C VAL A 10 -3.32 -6.27 -14.03
N LYS A 11 -2.16 -6.62 -13.45
CA LYS A 11 -0.83 -6.37 -14.06
C LYS A 11 -0.21 -7.60 -14.71
N GLY A 12 -0.75 -8.79 -14.48
CA GLY A 12 -0.29 -10.07 -15.05
C GLY A 12 0.96 -10.67 -14.39
N THR A 13 1.61 -9.94 -13.47
CA THR A 13 2.77 -10.40 -12.72
C THR A 13 2.87 -9.63 -11.40
N LEU A 14 3.69 -10.12 -10.48
CA LEU A 14 4.10 -9.40 -9.28
C LEU A 14 5.57 -9.00 -9.35
N ALA A 15 6.45 -9.94 -9.71
CA ALA A 15 7.89 -9.72 -9.70
C ALA A 15 8.29 -8.54 -10.60
N GLY A 16 9.13 -7.65 -10.06
CA GLY A 16 9.63 -6.46 -10.74
C GLY A 16 8.71 -5.23 -10.69
N LEU A 17 7.42 -5.39 -10.33
CA LEU A 17 6.53 -4.25 -10.12
C LEU A 17 6.94 -3.44 -8.90
N LYS A 18 6.61 -2.15 -8.90
CA LYS A 18 6.78 -1.26 -7.74
C LYS A 18 5.44 -0.92 -7.09
N LEU A 19 5.29 -1.25 -5.81
CA LEU A 19 4.21 -0.82 -4.94
C LEU A 19 4.68 0.36 -4.07
N ALA A 20 4.00 1.50 -4.19
CA ALA A 20 4.22 2.66 -3.35
C ALA A 20 3.08 2.84 -2.35
N PHE A 21 3.41 2.79 -1.06
CA PHE A 21 2.49 3.10 0.04
C PHE A 21 2.70 4.55 0.50
N VAL A 22 1.63 5.32 0.63
CA VAL A 22 1.68 6.69 1.14
C VAL A 22 0.72 6.79 2.33
N GLY A 23 1.23 7.05 3.53
CA GLY A 23 0.39 7.09 4.73
C GLY A 23 1.09 6.53 5.96
N ASP A 24 0.31 6.05 6.93
CA ASP A 24 0.81 5.55 8.21
C ASP A 24 1.61 4.25 8.04
N GLY A 25 2.72 4.11 8.76
CA GLY A 25 3.52 2.89 8.87
C GLY A 25 2.85 1.80 9.72
N ASN A 26 1.54 1.62 9.55
CA ASN A 26 0.66 0.78 10.33
C ASN A 26 0.76 -0.71 9.92
N ASN A 27 -0.20 -1.52 10.38
CA ASN A 27 -0.28 -2.94 10.04
C ASN A 27 -0.37 -3.21 8.52
N MET A 28 -1.09 -2.39 7.75
CA MET A 28 -1.19 -2.52 6.30
C MET A 28 0.15 -2.28 5.64
N ALA A 29 0.82 -1.17 5.94
CA ALA A 29 2.18 -0.89 5.45
C ALA A 29 3.15 -2.03 5.75
N ASN A 30 3.14 -2.53 7.00
CA ASN A 30 4.01 -3.64 7.42
C ASN A 30 3.71 -4.94 6.65
N SER A 31 2.44 -5.27 6.45
CA SER A 31 2.02 -6.51 5.80
C SER A 31 2.27 -6.49 4.29
N LEU A 32 1.96 -5.36 3.64
CA LEU A 32 2.23 -5.13 2.23
C LEU A 32 3.73 -5.14 1.94
N MET A 33 4.55 -4.54 2.80
CA MET A 33 6.01 -4.54 2.64
C MET A 33 6.58 -5.96 2.64
N ILE A 34 6.16 -6.81 3.59
CA ILE A 34 6.59 -8.20 3.65
C ILE A 34 6.03 -9.01 2.47
N GLY A 35 4.76 -8.79 2.10
CA GLY A 35 4.13 -9.45 0.96
C GLY A 35 4.83 -9.12 -0.36
N ALA A 36 5.09 -7.84 -0.62
CA ALA A 36 5.81 -7.35 -1.78
C ALA A 36 7.23 -7.94 -1.86
N ALA A 37 7.99 -7.88 -0.75
CA ALA A 37 9.33 -8.47 -0.69
C ALA A 37 9.32 -9.96 -1.05
N LYS A 38 8.35 -10.73 -0.51
CA LYS A 38 8.21 -12.17 -0.78
C LYS A 38 7.87 -12.49 -2.23
N MET A 39 7.15 -11.61 -2.91
CA MET A 39 6.72 -11.80 -4.30
C MET A 39 7.70 -11.18 -5.31
N GLY A 40 8.84 -10.65 -4.86
CA GLY A 40 9.81 -9.99 -5.74
C GLY A 40 9.36 -8.62 -6.26
N MET A 41 8.39 -8.00 -5.59
CA MET A 41 7.97 -6.62 -5.86
C MET A 41 8.88 -5.63 -5.14
N ASN A 42 9.21 -4.53 -5.80
CA ASN A 42 9.77 -3.37 -5.13
C ASN A 42 8.71 -2.71 -4.25
N PHE A 43 9.11 -2.26 -3.07
CA PHE A 43 8.23 -1.58 -2.13
C PHE A 43 8.85 -0.26 -1.68
N SER A 44 8.08 0.82 -1.78
CA SER A 44 8.45 2.10 -1.19
C SER A 44 7.35 2.63 -0.31
N ILE A 45 7.70 3.21 0.82
CA ILE A 45 6.74 3.92 1.67
C ILE A 45 7.19 5.36 1.95
N ALA A 46 6.23 6.29 1.83
CA ALA A 46 6.31 7.63 2.38
C ALA A 46 5.41 7.75 3.60
N SER A 47 6.00 8.11 4.74
CA SER A 47 5.28 8.37 5.99
C SER A 47 5.95 9.52 6.75
N PRO A 48 5.22 10.33 7.54
CA PRO A 48 5.86 11.27 8.47
C PRO A 48 6.85 10.55 9.39
N LYS A 49 7.92 11.24 9.81
CA LYS A 49 9.03 10.64 10.55
C LYS A 49 8.61 9.89 11.83
N GLN A 50 7.59 10.37 12.51
CA GLN A 50 7.04 9.79 13.74
C GLN A 50 6.10 8.59 13.50
N TYR A 51 5.75 8.31 12.25
CA TYR A 51 4.83 7.25 11.83
C TYR A 51 5.47 6.26 10.85
N LEU A 52 6.80 6.18 10.85
CA LEU A 52 7.51 5.21 10.00
C LEU A 52 7.16 3.77 10.41
N PRO A 53 7.22 2.80 9.48
CA PRO A 53 7.02 1.39 9.79
C PRO A 53 7.95 0.89 10.90
N GLN A 54 7.54 -0.21 11.53
CA GLN A 54 8.34 -0.84 12.58
C GLN A 54 9.70 -1.27 12.03
N ALA A 55 10.79 -0.80 12.64
CA ALA A 55 12.15 -1.06 12.15
C ALA A 55 12.48 -2.55 12.00
N SER A 56 11.97 -3.39 12.91
CA SER A 56 12.12 -4.85 12.84
C SER A 56 11.45 -5.46 11.61
N ILE A 57 10.29 -4.93 11.18
CA ILE A 57 9.61 -5.35 9.96
C ILE A 57 10.37 -4.87 8.72
N VAL A 58 10.87 -3.64 8.73
CA VAL A 58 11.68 -3.10 7.63
C VAL A 58 12.92 -3.95 7.40
N GLU A 59 13.64 -4.32 8.47
CA GLU A 59 14.82 -5.17 8.33
C GLU A 59 14.48 -6.58 7.88
N LYS A 60 13.37 -7.16 8.37
CA LYS A 60 12.87 -8.44 7.88
C LYS A 60 12.53 -8.39 6.39
N ALA A 61 11.88 -7.31 5.93
CA ALA A 61 11.57 -7.14 4.51
C ALA A 61 12.84 -7.02 3.67
N LYS A 62 13.84 -6.25 4.11
CA LYS A 62 15.14 -6.15 3.43
C LYS A 62 15.87 -7.49 3.36
N GLN A 63 15.80 -8.31 4.40
CA GLN A 63 16.39 -9.66 4.39
C GLN A 63 15.71 -10.53 3.33
N ILE A 64 14.37 -10.57 3.31
CA ILE A 64 13.61 -11.29 2.28
C ILE A 64 13.96 -10.77 0.87
N ALA A 65 14.14 -9.45 0.75
CA ALA A 65 14.43 -8.81 -0.52
C ALA A 65 15.80 -9.19 -1.11
N GLN A 66 16.77 -9.62 -0.28
CA GLN A 66 18.05 -10.17 -0.75
C GLN A 66 17.85 -11.46 -1.56
N ASP A 67 16.88 -12.29 -1.17
CA ASP A 67 16.58 -13.56 -1.84
C ASP A 67 15.77 -13.36 -3.13
N THR A 68 14.94 -12.31 -3.19
CA THR A 68 14.03 -12.05 -4.31
C THR A 68 14.52 -10.99 -5.29
N GLY A 69 15.59 -10.25 -4.94
CA GLY A 69 16.11 -9.13 -5.72
C GLY A 69 15.24 -7.87 -5.67
N SER A 70 14.27 -7.80 -4.77
CA SER A 70 13.41 -6.62 -4.60
C SER A 70 14.12 -5.49 -3.85
N ILE A 71 13.57 -4.28 -3.95
CA ILE A 71 14.09 -3.08 -3.29
C ILE A 71 13.06 -2.60 -2.26
N ILE A 72 13.49 -2.41 -1.02
CA ILE A 72 12.68 -1.83 0.06
C ILE A 72 13.18 -0.42 0.37
N LYS A 73 12.30 0.57 0.23
CA LYS A 73 12.60 1.97 0.48
C LYS A 73 11.64 2.57 1.50
N VAL A 74 12.20 3.22 2.52
CA VAL A 74 11.45 4.00 3.50
C VAL A 74 11.90 5.44 3.38
N THR A 75 10.96 6.36 3.15
CA THR A 75 11.22 7.79 2.98
C THR A 75 10.16 8.61 3.69
N THR A 76 10.44 9.90 3.85
CA THR A 76 9.46 10.90 4.29
C THR A 76 8.93 11.73 3.12
N ASP A 77 9.40 11.52 1.89
CA ASP A 77 8.99 12.23 0.68
C ASP A 77 7.97 11.40 -0.14
N PRO A 78 6.69 11.83 -0.22
CA PRO A 78 5.66 11.17 -1.03
C PRO A 78 6.03 11.04 -2.51
N VAL A 79 6.64 12.06 -3.12
CA VAL A 79 7.01 12.05 -4.54
C VAL A 79 8.08 10.98 -4.78
N GLU A 80 9.06 10.89 -3.88
CA GLU A 80 10.10 9.87 -3.97
C GLU A 80 9.52 8.44 -3.85
N ALA A 81 8.49 8.25 -3.03
CA ALA A 81 7.81 6.96 -2.91
C ALA A 81 7.05 6.62 -4.19
N VAL A 82 6.20 7.51 -4.71
CA VAL A 82 5.32 7.18 -5.85
C VAL A 82 6.02 7.19 -7.21
N LYS A 83 7.22 7.79 -7.32
CA LYS A 83 7.95 7.91 -8.58
C LYS A 83 8.07 6.58 -9.33
N GLU A 84 7.56 6.50 -10.56
CA GLU A 84 7.57 5.28 -11.39
C GLU A 84 6.89 4.05 -10.74
N ALA A 85 5.94 4.24 -9.80
CA ALA A 85 5.20 3.15 -9.20
C ALA A 85 4.15 2.55 -10.16
N ASP A 86 3.99 1.23 -10.10
CA ASP A 86 2.97 0.47 -10.82
C ASP A 86 1.67 0.36 -10.02
N VAL A 87 1.79 0.38 -8.68
CA VAL A 87 0.69 0.27 -7.72
C VAL A 87 0.84 1.37 -6.69
N ILE A 88 -0.23 2.13 -6.49
CA ILE A 88 -0.35 3.15 -5.44
C ILE A 88 -1.29 2.61 -4.37
N TYR A 89 -0.86 2.67 -3.12
CA TYR A 89 -1.63 2.23 -1.97
C TYR A 89 -1.66 3.32 -0.90
N THR A 90 -2.82 3.54 -0.30
CA THR A 90 -2.94 4.31 0.94
C THR A 90 -3.94 3.65 1.87
N ASP A 91 -3.99 4.14 3.10
CA ASP A 91 -4.90 3.70 4.16
C ASP A 91 -5.23 4.91 5.04
N VAL A 92 -6.29 4.78 5.82
CA VAL A 92 -6.75 5.82 6.75
C VAL A 92 -5.62 6.28 7.64
N TRP A 93 -5.50 7.60 7.80
CA TRP A 93 -4.41 8.16 8.59
C TRP A 93 -4.56 7.87 10.08
N ALA A 94 -5.78 7.74 10.60
CA ALA A 94 -6.05 7.35 11.99
C ALA A 94 -6.67 5.95 12.00
N SER A 95 -5.94 4.98 12.54
CA SER A 95 -6.45 3.61 12.69
C SER A 95 -7.52 3.54 13.79
N MET A 96 -8.33 2.48 13.79
CA MET A 96 -9.30 2.23 14.88
C MET A 96 -8.61 2.28 16.25
N GLY A 97 -9.19 3.04 17.19
CA GLY A 97 -8.61 3.28 18.52
C GLY A 97 -7.70 4.52 18.62
N GLN A 98 -7.53 5.29 17.55
CA GLN A 98 -6.74 6.55 17.52
C GLN A 98 -7.62 7.80 17.36
N GLU A 99 -8.91 7.73 17.71
CA GLU A 99 -9.90 8.79 17.44
C GLU A 99 -9.53 10.12 18.12
N VAL A 100 -8.92 10.05 19.31
CA VAL A 100 -8.48 11.23 20.07
C VAL A 100 -7.31 11.95 19.37
N GLU A 101 -6.53 11.24 18.54
CA GLU A 101 -5.39 11.79 17.81
C GLU A 101 -5.76 12.30 16.40
N GLN A 102 -6.99 12.07 15.94
CA GLN A 102 -7.40 12.34 14.55
C GLN A 102 -7.06 13.76 14.10
N ALA A 103 -7.38 14.78 14.89
CA ALA A 103 -7.10 16.18 14.55
C ALA A 103 -5.61 16.50 14.43
N LYS A 104 -4.75 15.81 15.18
CA LYS A 104 -3.29 15.94 15.08
C LYS A 104 -2.79 15.25 13.81
N ARG A 105 -3.25 14.02 13.57
CA ARG A 105 -2.84 13.21 12.42
C ARG A 105 -3.26 13.85 11.09
N LEU A 106 -4.47 14.41 11.00
CA LEU A 106 -4.90 15.19 9.83
C LEU A 106 -3.90 16.29 9.43
N LYS A 107 -3.29 16.97 10.41
CA LYS A 107 -2.28 18.01 10.14
C LYS A 107 -0.94 17.44 9.73
N GLU A 108 -0.52 16.36 10.38
CA GLU A 108 0.78 15.73 10.14
C GLU A 108 0.81 14.95 8.82
N PHE A 109 -0.34 14.43 8.38
CA PHE A 109 -0.50 13.70 7.13
C PHE A 109 -1.03 14.52 5.96
N ALA A 110 -1.35 15.81 6.14
CA ALA A 110 -1.91 16.65 5.07
C ALA A 110 -1.08 16.63 3.77
N ASN A 111 0.25 16.55 3.88
CA ASN A 111 1.17 16.48 2.72
C ASN A 111 1.30 15.06 2.12
N TYR A 112 0.59 14.07 2.65
CA TYR A 112 0.61 12.66 2.24
C TYR A 112 -0.72 12.23 1.60
N GLN A 113 -1.63 13.16 1.29
CA GLN A 113 -2.85 12.85 0.56
C GLN A 113 -2.53 12.34 -0.84
N VAL A 114 -3.15 11.23 -1.20
CA VAL A 114 -3.13 10.71 -2.57
C VAL A 114 -4.09 11.53 -3.43
N ASN A 115 -3.51 12.30 -4.33
CA ASN A 115 -4.21 13.18 -5.27
C ASN A 115 -3.51 13.18 -6.64
N GLN A 116 -4.17 13.76 -7.64
CA GLN A 116 -3.64 13.77 -9.01
C GLN A 116 -2.23 14.37 -9.11
N GLN A 117 -1.93 15.46 -8.39
CA GLN A 117 -0.60 16.08 -8.43
C GLN A 117 0.50 15.13 -7.96
N LEU A 118 0.23 14.33 -6.93
CA LEU A 118 1.16 13.31 -6.47
C LEU A 118 1.29 12.19 -7.53
N LEU A 119 0.17 11.76 -8.10
CA LEU A 119 0.14 10.62 -9.02
C LEU A 119 0.63 10.94 -10.45
N ASP A 120 0.79 12.22 -10.80
CA ASP A 120 1.51 12.65 -12.01
C ASP A 120 2.99 12.19 -12.02
N HIS A 121 3.52 11.77 -10.87
CA HIS A 121 4.86 11.19 -10.74
C HIS A 121 4.89 9.65 -10.83
N ALA A 122 3.73 8.98 -10.78
CA ALA A 122 3.62 7.54 -10.96
C ALA A 122 3.67 7.17 -12.46
N LYS A 123 3.69 5.87 -12.79
CA LYS A 123 3.58 5.44 -14.19
C LYS A 123 2.19 5.76 -14.72
N SER A 124 2.06 6.11 -16.00
CA SER A 124 0.77 6.48 -16.58
C SER A 124 -0.30 5.38 -16.53
N ASP A 125 0.08 4.12 -16.34
CA ASP A 125 -0.81 2.97 -16.24
C ASP A 125 -0.94 2.45 -14.80
N TYR A 126 -0.56 3.22 -13.77
CA TYR A 126 -0.63 2.79 -12.37
C TYR A 126 -2.03 2.28 -11.99
N ILE A 127 -2.14 1.44 -10.96
CA ILE A 127 -3.43 1.13 -10.30
C ILE A 127 -3.45 1.71 -8.89
N PHE A 128 -4.62 2.17 -8.47
CA PHE A 128 -4.87 2.68 -7.12
C PHE A 128 -5.63 1.66 -6.28
N MET A 129 -5.16 1.43 -5.06
CA MET A 129 -5.68 0.45 -4.11
C MET A 129 -5.81 1.04 -2.70
N HIS A 130 -6.77 0.52 -1.95
CA HIS A 130 -7.12 0.98 -0.61
C HIS A 130 -7.91 -0.12 0.12
N CYS A 131 -7.50 -0.49 1.32
CA CYS A 131 -8.09 -1.63 2.06
C CYS A 131 -9.55 -1.42 2.51
N LEU A 132 -9.97 -0.15 2.59
CA LEU A 132 -11.29 0.34 3.01
C LEU A 132 -11.58 0.14 4.51
N PRO A 133 -12.45 0.97 5.12
CA PRO A 133 -13.15 2.13 4.54
C PRO A 133 -12.20 3.30 4.22
N ALA A 134 -12.60 4.17 3.29
CA ALA A 134 -11.83 5.36 2.90
C ALA A 134 -12.56 6.65 3.30
N HIS A 135 -11.80 7.66 3.70
CA HIS A 135 -12.23 9.03 3.94
C HIS A 135 -11.84 9.92 2.75
N ARG A 136 -12.76 10.06 1.79
CA ARG A 136 -12.58 10.98 0.65
C ARG A 136 -12.30 12.40 1.15
N GLY A 137 -11.20 12.99 0.68
CA GLY A 137 -10.71 14.30 1.10
C GLY A 137 -9.69 14.27 2.24
N GLU A 138 -9.43 13.10 2.85
CA GLU A 138 -8.35 12.88 3.80
C GLU A 138 -7.20 12.14 3.11
N GLU A 139 -7.06 10.82 3.28
CA GLU A 139 -5.95 10.04 2.71
C GLU A 139 -5.96 9.97 1.19
N VAL A 140 -7.15 10.08 0.59
CA VAL A 140 -7.34 10.04 -0.86
C VAL A 140 -8.40 11.03 -1.31
N THR A 141 -8.19 11.63 -2.46
CA THR A 141 -9.19 12.48 -3.12
C THR A 141 -10.24 11.66 -3.87
N ALA A 142 -11.45 12.22 -4.05
CA ALA A 142 -12.56 11.50 -4.67
C ALA A 142 -12.25 11.10 -6.13
N ASP A 143 -11.58 11.97 -6.88
CA ASP A 143 -11.18 11.74 -8.27
C ASP A 143 -10.20 10.57 -8.44
N ILE A 144 -9.40 10.25 -7.41
CA ILE A 144 -8.52 9.08 -7.46
C ILE A 144 -9.27 7.80 -7.12
N ILE A 145 -9.99 7.76 -6.00
CA ILE A 145 -10.65 6.51 -5.56
C ILE A 145 -11.86 6.14 -6.45
N ASP A 146 -12.52 7.12 -7.06
CA ASP A 146 -13.64 6.91 -7.98
C ASP A 146 -13.21 6.96 -9.47
N GLY A 147 -11.91 7.15 -9.74
CA GLY A 147 -11.36 7.28 -11.09
C GLY A 147 -10.99 5.95 -11.75
N ASP A 148 -10.58 6.02 -13.02
CA ASP A 148 -10.35 4.85 -13.89
C ASP A 148 -9.18 3.96 -13.44
N HIS A 149 -8.24 4.49 -12.67
CA HIS A 149 -7.10 3.73 -12.12
C HIS A 149 -7.46 2.93 -10.86
N SER A 150 -8.62 3.21 -10.25
CA SER A 150 -9.02 2.60 -8.99
C SER A 150 -9.53 1.18 -9.16
N VAL A 151 -8.97 0.25 -8.39
CA VAL A 151 -9.42 -1.16 -8.36
C VAL A 151 -9.91 -1.58 -6.98
N VAL A 152 -10.26 -0.62 -6.12
CA VAL A 152 -10.59 -0.84 -4.69
C VAL A 152 -11.76 -1.80 -4.45
N PHE A 153 -12.72 -1.87 -5.38
CA PHE A 153 -13.85 -2.81 -5.25
C PHE A 153 -13.48 -4.23 -5.68
N GLN A 154 -12.65 -4.40 -6.70
CA GLN A 154 -12.09 -5.70 -7.07
C GLN A 154 -11.18 -6.21 -5.93
N GLU A 155 -10.36 -5.33 -5.36
CA GLU A 155 -9.55 -5.62 -4.17
C GLU A 155 -10.42 -6.14 -3.01
N ALA A 156 -11.54 -5.45 -2.73
CA ALA A 156 -12.47 -5.85 -1.69
C ALA A 156 -13.12 -7.21 -1.97
N GLU A 157 -13.55 -7.47 -3.21
CA GLU A 157 -14.12 -8.77 -3.61
C GLU A 157 -13.10 -9.91 -3.45
N ASN A 158 -11.84 -9.67 -3.86
CA ASN A 158 -10.76 -10.65 -3.81
C ASN A 158 -10.41 -11.12 -2.39
N ARG A 159 -10.86 -10.40 -1.35
CA ARG A 159 -10.80 -10.89 0.04
C ARG A 159 -11.47 -12.26 0.19
N LEU A 160 -12.62 -12.46 -0.46
CA LEU A 160 -13.34 -13.74 -0.42
C LEU A 160 -12.50 -14.87 -1.00
N HIS A 161 -11.91 -14.64 -2.17
CA HIS A 161 -11.17 -15.67 -2.91
C HIS A 161 -9.86 -16.03 -2.24
N ALA A 162 -9.07 -15.03 -1.86
CA ALA A 162 -7.81 -15.23 -1.14
C ALA A 162 -8.03 -15.97 0.20
N GLN A 163 -9.09 -15.64 0.94
CA GLN A 163 -9.39 -16.30 2.21
C GLN A 163 -9.87 -17.74 2.03
N LYS A 164 -10.67 -18.04 0.99
CA LYS A 164 -11.03 -19.43 0.65
C LYS A 164 -9.80 -20.28 0.37
N ALA A 165 -8.87 -19.77 -0.43
CA ALA A 165 -7.63 -20.47 -0.75
C ALA A 165 -6.78 -20.72 0.51
N LEU A 166 -6.67 -19.70 1.38
CA LEU A 166 -5.96 -19.83 2.65
C LEU A 166 -6.59 -20.90 3.57
N MET A 167 -7.91 -20.91 3.71
CA MET A 167 -8.63 -21.90 4.53
C MET A 167 -8.40 -23.32 4.02
N VAL A 168 -8.49 -23.53 2.70
CA VAL A 168 -8.21 -24.84 2.10
C VAL A 168 -6.78 -25.28 2.39
N ALA A 169 -5.79 -24.38 2.24
CA ALA A 169 -4.40 -24.70 2.51
C ALA A 169 -4.12 -25.06 3.97
N LEU A 170 -4.77 -24.39 4.93
CA LEU A 170 -4.57 -24.62 6.37
C LEU A 170 -5.34 -25.83 6.92
N MET A 171 -6.45 -26.20 6.27
CA MET A 171 -7.30 -27.33 6.69
C MET A 171 -6.99 -28.64 5.96
N ALA A 172 -6.11 -28.60 4.96
CA ALA A 172 -5.71 -29.77 4.19
C ALA A 172 -4.70 -30.68 4.94
N ASP A 173 -4.20 -30.21 6.09
CA ASP A 173 -3.36 -30.96 7.03
C ASP A 173 -4.19 -31.66 8.13
#